data_AF-A0A2N1QHD6-F1
#
_entry.id   AF-A0A2N1QHD6-F1
#
_cell.length_a   1.000
_cell.length_b   1.000
_cell.length_c   1.000
_cell.angle_alpha   90.00
_cell.angle_beta   90.00
_cell.angle_gamma   90.00
#
_symmetry.space_group_name_H-M   'P 1'
#
loop_
_entity.id
_entity.type
_entity.pdbx_description
1 polymer ?
#
loop_
_entity_poly.entity_id
_entity_poly.type
_entity_poly.pdbx_seq_one_letter_code
_entity_poly.pdbx_strand_id
1 'polypeptide(L)'
;MICKVCDKIYSNHLSFRTMYQISILCPECTIKYKPSYSYEVIPIDLGIIEYFSVYDFEENNPRTKRFLYRYMRNYLIDLDKNMLIDSVFIFVDDTEYLNFSQWFPVMKKFRFLRIYSLFYFEWSLYEDLVLF
;
A
#
# COMPACT_ATOMS: atom_id res chain seq x y z
N MET A 1 22.63 -2.57 -13.82
CA MET A 1 21.44 -1.68 -13.75
C MET A 1 21.58 -0.77 -12.54
N ILE A 2 20.94 0.40 -12.52
CA ILE A 2 21.00 1.35 -11.37
C ILE A 2 19.63 1.38 -10.70
N CYS A 3 19.58 1.16 -9.38
CA CYS A 3 18.33 1.13 -8.62
C CYS A 3 17.74 2.53 -8.52
N LYS A 4 16.46 2.73 -8.84
CA LYS A 4 15.85 4.07 -8.79
C LYS A 4 15.60 4.61 -7.38
N VAL A 5 15.75 3.77 -6.35
CA VAL A 5 15.56 4.14 -4.94
C VAL A 5 16.88 4.39 -4.24
N CYS A 6 17.80 3.43 -4.26
CA CYS A 6 19.08 3.54 -3.54
C CYS A 6 20.27 3.94 -4.43
N ASP A 7 20.06 4.15 -5.73
CA ASP A 7 21.07 4.49 -6.74
C ASP A 7 22.27 3.50 -6.81
N LYS A 8 22.21 2.36 -6.09
CA LYS A 8 23.22 1.28 -6.18
C LYS A 8 23.19 0.59 -7.53
N ILE A 9 24.37 0.22 -8.02
CA ILE A 9 24.52 -0.66 -9.18
C ILE A 9 24.23 -2.11 -8.73
N TYR A 10 23.41 -2.82 -9.49
CA TYR A 10 23.13 -4.25 -9.29
C TYR A 10 23.10 -4.99 -10.63
N SER A 11 23.39 -6.29 -10.58
CA SER A 11 23.21 -7.22 -11.69
C SER A 11 21.91 -8.01 -11.48
N ASN A 12 21.13 -8.13 -12.56
CA ASN A 12 20.06 -9.11 -12.64
C ASN A 12 20.44 -10.11 -13.72
N HIS A 13 20.07 -11.38 -13.55
CA HIS A 13 20.19 -12.35 -14.63
C HIS A 13 19.35 -11.90 -15.83
N LEU A 14 20.05 -11.57 -16.92
CA LEU A 14 19.42 -11.24 -18.19
C LEU A 14 19.04 -12.55 -18.89
N SER A 15 17.75 -12.71 -19.11
CA SER A 15 17.13 -13.78 -19.88
C SER A 15 16.14 -13.14 -20.84
N PHE A 16 15.68 -13.87 -21.86
CA PHE A 16 14.61 -13.38 -22.74
C PHE A 16 13.36 -12.93 -21.95
N ARG A 17 13.06 -13.59 -20.83
CA ARG A 17 11.95 -13.23 -19.94
C ARG A 17 12.20 -11.88 -19.24
N THR A 18 13.42 -11.60 -18.80
CA THR A 18 13.76 -10.38 -18.03
C THR A 18 14.14 -9.19 -18.91
N MET A 19 14.39 -9.38 -20.22
CA MET A 19 14.62 -8.28 -21.16
C MET A 19 13.41 -7.34 -21.29
N TYR A 20 12.20 -7.89 -21.22
CA TYR A 20 10.95 -7.12 -21.33
C TYR A 20 10.36 -6.73 -19.96
N GLN A 21 10.96 -7.22 -18.87
CA GLN A 21 10.58 -6.92 -17.48
C GLN A 21 11.82 -6.48 -16.71
N ILE A 22 12.42 -5.38 -17.15
CA ILE A 22 13.58 -4.80 -16.49
C ILE A 22 13.17 -4.38 -15.07
N SER A 23 13.69 -5.08 -14.06
CA SER A 23 13.51 -4.65 -12.68
C SER A 23 14.15 -3.28 -12.51
N ILE A 24 13.40 -2.34 -11.95
CA ILE A 24 13.82 -0.96 -11.69
C ILE A 24 14.42 -0.81 -10.28
N LEU A 25 14.16 -1.82 -9.43
CA LEU A 25 14.66 -1.94 -8.07
C LEU A 25 15.72 -3.03 -7.98
N CYS A 26 16.72 -2.82 -7.13
CA CYS A 26 17.63 -3.90 -6.72
C CYS A 26 16.88 -4.92 -5.83
N PRO A 27 17.41 -6.15 -5.66
CA PRO A 27 16.77 -7.18 -4.83
C PRO A 27 16.48 -6.71 -3.40
N GLU A 28 17.42 -5.99 -2.77
CA GLU A 28 17.26 -5.41 -1.43
C GLU A 28 16.06 -4.45 -1.37
N CYS A 29 15.96 -3.49 -2.29
CA CYS A 29 14.84 -2.55 -2.34
C CYS A 29 13.53 -3.22 -2.73
N THR A 30 13.58 -4.28 -3.53
CA THR A 30 12.37 -5.03 -3.91
C THR A 30 11.78 -5.74 -2.71
N ILE A 31 12.62 -6.33 -1.85
CA ILE A 31 12.19 -6.96 -0.60
C ILE A 31 11.72 -5.89 0.39
N LYS A 32 12.51 -4.82 0.56
CA LYS A 32 12.25 -3.75 1.54
C LYS A 32 10.96 -2.98 1.27
N TYR A 33 10.64 -2.71 0.00
CA TYR A 33 9.46 -1.95 -0.41
C TYR A 33 8.41 -2.86 -1.06
N LYS A 34 8.42 -4.16 -0.74
CA LYS A 34 7.33 -5.05 -1.11
C LYS A 34 6.11 -4.67 -0.27
N PRO A 35 4.93 -4.47 -0.88
CA PRO A 35 3.73 -4.18 -0.11
C PRO A 35 3.48 -5.27 0.93
N SER A 36 3.35 -4.87 2.20
CA SER A 36 2.81 -5.68 3.27
C SER A 36 1.29 -5.70 3.16
N TYR A 37 0.71 -6.85 3.47
CA TYR A 37 -0.73 -7.06 3.51
C TYR A 37 -1.14 -7.34 4.95
N SER A 38 -2.04 -6.54 5.48
CA SER A 38 -2.75 -6.82 6.72
C SER A 38 -4.25 -6.88 6.46
N TYR A 39 -4.92 -7.62 7.31
CA TYR A 39 -6.36 -7.84 7.24
C TYR A 39 -6.91 -7.65 8.65
N GLU A 40 -7.98 -6.88 8.74
CA GLU A 40 -8.67 -6.60 9.99
C GLU A 40 -10.18 -6.71 9.80
N VAL A 41 -10.86 -7.27 10.79
CA VAL A 41 -12.32 -7.40 10.79
C VAL A 41 -12.92 -6.17 11.43
N ILE A 42 -13.85 -5.52 10.74
CA ILE A 42 -14.67 -4.46 11.33
C ILE A 42 -15.77 -5.15 12.15
N PRO A 43 -15.93 -4.81 13.44
CA PRO A 43 -16.94 -5.41 14.31
C PRO A 43 -18.37 -5.07 13.87
N ILE A 44 -18.56 -4.04 13.06
CA ILE A 44 -19.84 -3.64 12.47
C ILE A 44 -20.11 -4.48 11.22
N ASP A 45 -21.23 -5.20 11.20
CA ASP A 45 -21.73 -6.05 10.09
C ASP A 45 -20.76 -7.12 9.57
N LEU A 46 -19.78 -7.54 10.38
CA LEU A 46 -18.71 -8.48 9.97
C LEU A 46 -17.98 -7.98 8.72
N GLY A 47 -17.80 -6.66 8.63
CA GLY A 47 -17.06 -6.03 7.54
C GLY A 47 -15.57 -6.39 7.56
N ILE A 48 -14.88 -6.15 6.45
CA ILE A 48 -13.45 -6.46 6.31
C ILE A 48 -12.71 -5.21 5.83
N ILE A 49 -11.63 -4.86 6.52
CA ILE A 49 -10.60 -3.95 6.05
C ILE A 49 -9.42 -4.77 5.55
N GLU A 50 -9.15 -4.67 4.27
CA GLU A 50 -7.90 -5.13 3.67
C GLU A 50 -6.97 -3.93 3.54
N TYR A 51 -5.83 -3.99 4.21
CA TYR A 51 -4.87 -2.90 4.25
C TYR A 51 -3.55 -3.30 3.60
N PHE A 52 -3.06 -2.44 2.72
CA PHE A 52 -1.82 -2.65 1.99
C PHE A 52 -0.92 -1.43 2.16
N SER A 53 0.29 -1.66 2.70
CA SER A 53 1.30 -0.61 2.90
C SER A 53 2.64 -0.97 2.28
N VAL A 54 3.41 0.01 1.80
CA VAL A 54 4.70 -0.23 1.12
C VAL A 54 5.88 -0.22 2.08
N TYR A 55 5.80 0.54 3.17
CA TYR A 55 6.88 0.64 4.15
C TYR A 55 6.35 0.92 5.56
N ASP A 56 7.04 0.40 6.57
CA ASP A 56 6.67 0.57 7.99
C ASP A 56 7.36 1.78 8.66
N PHE A 57 8.23 2.50 7.96
CA PHE A 57 9.06 3.60 8.50
C PHE A 57 9.00 4.84 7.61
N GLU A 58 9.06 6.03 8.20
CA GLU A 58 8.99 7.29 7.46
C GLU A 58 10.09 7.41 6.39
N GLU A 59 9.71 7.45 5.10
CA GLU A 59 10.64 7.66 3.99
C GLU A 59 10.86 9.16 3.76
N ASN A 60 11.91 9.71 4.36
CA ASN A 60 12.16 11.15 4.31
C ASN A 60 12.64 11.68 2.95
N ASN A 61 13.04 10.81 2.01
CA ASN A 61 13.51 11.24 0.70
C ASN A 61 12.33 11.48 -0.26
N PRO A 62 12.07 12.74 -0.72
CA PRO A 62 10.94 13.04 -1.59
C PRO A 62 11.01 12.35 -2.96
N ARG A 63 12.21 12.12 -3.49
CA ARG A 63 12.42 11.42 -4.76
C ARG A 63 12.03 9.94 -4.61
N THR A 64 12.41 9.33 -3.49
CA THR A 64 12.04 7.95 -3.16
C THR A 64 10.54 7.85 -2.95
N LYS A 65 9.92 8.70 -2.12
CA LYS A 65 8.46 8.77 -1.93
C LYS A 65 7.71 8.83 -3.26
N ARG A 66 8.10 9.75 -4.16
CA ARG A 66 7.46 9.90 -5.48
C ARG A 66 7.63 8.67 -6.37
N PHE A 67 8.79 8.01 -6.34
CA PHE A 67 9.01 6.77 -7.07
C PHE A 67 8.14 5.65 -6.52
N LEU A 68 8.12 5.47 -5.20
CA LEU A 68 7.33 4.44 -4.52
C LEU A 68 5.83 4.62 -4.76
N TYR A 69 5.33 5.86 -4.80
CA TYR A 69 3.95 6.17 -5.19
C TYR A 69 3.60 5.59 -6.56
N ARG A 70 4.47 5.79 -7.55
CA ARG A 70 4.27 5.26 -8.91
C ARG A 70 4.43 3.75 -8.97
N TYR A 71 5.39 3.22 -8.21
CA TYR A 71 5.63 1.79 -8.11
C TYR A 71 4.42 1.07 -7.51
N MET A 72 3.84 1.61 -6.43
CA MET A 72 2.65 1.07 -5.78
C MET A 72 1.48 0.99 -6.74
N ARG A 73 1.25 2.00 -7.59
CA ARG A 73 0.18 1.98 -8.61
C ARG A 73 0.16 0.68 -9.43
N ASN A 74 1.33 0.13 -9.78
CA ASN A 74 1.39 -1.11 -10.54
C ASN A 74 0.91 -2.32 -9.72
N TYR A 75 1.20 -2.35 -8.42
CA TYR A 75 0.69 -3.36 -7.50
C TYR A 75 -0.82 -3.21 -7.26
N LEU A 76 -1.33 -1.98 -7.20
CA LEU A 76 -2.75 -1.70 -7.03
C LEU A 76 -3.60 -2.26 -8.18
N ILE A 77 -3.14 -2.04 -9.42
CA ILE A 77 -3.85 -2.52 -10.62
C ILE A 77 -3.94 -4.05 -10.64
N ASP A 78 -2.94 -4.75 -10.12
CA ASP A 78 -2.95 -6.21 -10.06
C ASP A 78 -3.85 -6.76 -8.93
N LEU A 79 -4.01 -6.02 -7.83
CA LEU A 79 -4.91 -6.38 -6.72
C LEU A 79 -6.40 -6.11 -7.03
N ASP A 80 -6.68 -5.21 -7.95
CA ASP A 80 -8.03 -4.82 -8.36
C ASP A 80 -8.81 -5.91 -9.13
N LYS A 81 -8.10 -6.92 -9.67
CA LYS A 81 -8.72 -8.00 -10.48
C LYS A 81 -9.74 -8.86 -9.71
N ASN A 82 -9.75 -8.79 -8.37
CA ASN A 82 -10.65 -9.55 -7.49
C ASN A 82 -11.58 -8.64 -6.66
N MET A 83 -12.06 -7.53 -7.24
CA MET A 83 -12.95 -6.60 -6.55
C MET A 83 -14.30 -7.27 -6.20
N LEU A 84 -14.68 -7.22 -4.91
CA LEU A 84 -16.01 -7.65 -4.46
C LEU A 84 -17.04 -6.56 -4.75
N ILE A 85 -18.27 -6.96 -5.02
CA ILE A 85 -19.42 -6.05 -5.12
C ILE A 85 -19.56 -5.35 -3.76
N ASP A 86 -19.77 -4.02 -3.77
CA ASP A 86 -19.85 -3.14 -2.59
C ASP A 86 -18.54 -2.91 -1.81
N SER A 87 -17.40 -2.98 -2.51
CA SER A 87 -16.11 -2.57 -1.93
C SER A 87 -15.77 -1.10 -2.21
N VAL A 88 -15.20 -0.42 -1.22
CA VAL A 88 -14.66 0.94 -1.37
C VAL A 88 -13.14 0.92 -1.34
N PHE A 89 -12.57 1.72 -2.22
CA PHE A 89 -11.13 1.89 -2.38
C PHE A 89 -10.74 3.22 -1.80
N ILE A 90 -9.83 3.17 -0.83
CA ILE A 90 -9.27 4.35 -0.20
C ILE A 90 -7.77 4.34 -0.45
N PHE A 91 -7.29 5.40 -1.08
CA PHE A 91 -5.88 5.69 -1.14
C PHE A 91 -5.56 6.68 -0.03
N VAL A 92 -4.60 6.33 0.84
CA VAL A 92 -4.22 7.16 1.99
C VAL A 92 -2.83 7.72 1.74
N ASP A 93 -2.76 9.02 1.48
CA ASP A 93 -1.53 9.81 1.48
C ASP A 93 -1.30 10.54 2.82
N ASP A 94 -0.20 11.29 2.89
CA ASP A 94 0.20 12.02 4.10
C ASP A 94 -0.91 12.96 4.63
N THR A 95 -1.74 13.54 3.73
CA THR A 95 -2.86 14.42 4.08
C THR A 95 -4.11 13.67 4.51
N GLU A 96 -4.45 12.55 3.86
CA GLU A 96 -5.55 11.71 4.33
C GLU A 96 -5.23 11.08 5.67
N TYR A 97 -3.97 10.74 5.94
CA TYR A 97 -3.53 10.22 7.23
C TYR A 97 -3.86 11.16 8.39
N LEU A 98 -3.51 12.45 8.25
CA LEU A 98 -3.76 13.45 9.27
C LEU A 98 -5.25 13.69 9.53
N ASN A 99 -6.10 13.39 8.54
CA ASN A 99 -7.54 13.59 8.62
C ASN A 99 -8.34 12.28 8.67
N PHE A 100 -7.67 11.15 8.89
CA PHE A 100 -8.28 9.83 8.68
C PHE A 100 -9.45 9.55 9.63
N SER A 101 -9.39 10.09 10.85
CA SER A 101 -10.47 10.04 11.84
C SER A 101 -11.81 10.56 11.31
N GLN A 102 -11.79 11.51 10.36
CA GLN A 102 -12.99 12.09 9.76
C GLN A 102 -13.68 11.17 8.75
N TRP A 103 -12.98 10.14 8.27
CA TRP A 103 -13.49 9.21 7.25
C TRP A 103 -14.29 8.06 7.87
N PHE A 104 -14.05 7.74 9.15
CA PHE A 104 -14.71 6.63 9.85
C PHE A 104 -16.24 6.61 9.72
N PRO A 105 -16.97 7.74 9.90
CA PRO A 105 -18.44 7.73 9.76
C PRO A 105 -18.92 7.32 8.36
N VAL A 106 -18.12 7.60 7.32
CA VAL A 106 -18.43 7.23 5.94
C VAL A 106 -18.06 5.78 5.68
N MET A 107 -16.90 5.34 6.17
CA MET A 107 -16.40 3.97 6.04
C MET A 107 -17.34 2.92 6.63
N LYS A 108 -18.03 3.24 7.74
CA LYS A 108 -19.00 2.34 8.39
C LYS A 108 -20.17 1.91 7.51
N LYS A 109 -20.44 2.62 6.42
CA LYS A 109 -21.53 2.27 5.48
C LYS A 109 -21.16 1.17 4.50
N PHE A 110 -19.90 0.73 4.49
CA PHE A 110 -19.38 -0.23 3.55
C PHE A 110 -18.92 -1.49 4.26
N ARG A 111 -19.33 -2.64 3.73
CA ARG A 111 -18.96 -3.94 4.29
C ARG A 111 -17.53 -4.33 3.93
N PHE A 112 -17.04 -3.91 2.78
CA PHE A 112 -15.70 -4.23 2.31
C PHE A 112 -14.92 -2.95 2.04
N LEU A 113 -13.84 -2.73 2.76
CA LEU A 113 -12.94 -1.61 2.58
C LEU A 113 -11.57 -2.12 2.16
N ARG A 114 -11.04 -1.59 1.06
CA ARG A 114 -9.66 -1.81 0.63
C ARG A 114 -8.91 -0.51 0.73
N ILE A 115 -7.86 -0.53 1.55
CA ILE A 115 -7.10 0.65 1.89
C ILE A 115 -5.67 0.44 1.45
N TYR A 116 -5.18 1.40 0.69
CA TYR A 116 -3.84 1.39 0.12
C TYR A 116 -3.10 2.61 0.59
N SER A 117 -1.94 2.39 1.18
CA SER A 117 -1.08 3.47 1.64
C SER A 117 0.37 3.19 1.31
N LEU A 118 1.16 4.25 1.28
CA LEU A 118 2.60 4.13 1.15
C LEU A 118 3.26 3.73 2.47
N PHE A 119 2.80 4.29 3.57
CA PHE A 119 3.29 4.00 4.92
C PHE A 119 2.32 3.07 5.64
N TYR A 120 2.77 2.38 6.68
CA TYR A 120 1.93 1.57 7.55
C TYR A 120 1.03 2.44 8.44
N PHE A 121 -0.20 1.96 8.68
CA PHE A 121 -1.19 2.59 9.54
C PHE A 121 -1.48 1.67 10.72
N GLU A 122 -1.29 2.19 11.92
CA GLU A 122 -1.57 1.47 13.15
C GLU A 122 -3.05 1.63 13.52
N TRP A 123 -3.85 0.64 13.14
CA TRP A 123 -5.30 0.63 13.33
C TRP A 123 -5.73 0.52 14.79
N SER A 124 -4.91 -0.09 15.65
CA SER A 124 -5.17 -0.24 17.09
C SER A 124 -5.37 1.11 17.81
N LEU A 125 -4.79 2.20 17.28
CA LEU A 125 -4.98 3.55 17.82
C LEU A 125 -6.41 4.08 17.67
N TYR A 126 -7.23 3.42 16.85
CA TYR A 126 -8.59 3.83 16.53
C TYR A 126 -9.64 2.79 16.92
N GLU A 127 -9.30 1.84 17.81
CA GLU A 127 -10.24 0.84 18.33
C GLU A 127 -11.56 1.49 18.82
N ASP A 128 -11.46 2.65 19.46
CA ASP A 128 -12.61 3.42 19.94
C ASP A 128 -13.48 3.99 18.82
N LEU A 129 -12.98 4.17 17.59
CA LEU A 129 -13.79 4.62 16.45
C LEU A 129 -14.42 3.46 15.68
N VAL A 130 -13.80 2.28 15.78
CA VAL A 130 -14.21 1.03 15.13
C VAL A 130 -15.36 0.35 15.88
N LEU A 131 -15.48 0.56 17.20
CA LEU A 131 -16.45 -0.10 18.09
C LEU A 131 -17.80 0.64 18.30
N PHE A 132 -17.94 1.89 17.85
CA PHE A 132 -19.20 2.66 17.87
C PHE A 132 -19.83 2.77 16.48
#